data_AF-A0A532B4Z8-F1
#
_entry.id   AF-A0A532B4Z8-F1
#
_cell.length_a   1.000
_cell.length_b   1.000
_cell.length_c   1.000
_cell.angle_alpha   90.00
_cell.angle_beta   90.00
_cell.angle_gamma   90.00
#
_symmetry.space_group_name_H-M   'P 1'
#
loop_
_entity.id
_entity.type
_entity.pdbx_description
1 polymer ?
#
loop_
_entity_poly.entity_id
_entity_poly.type
_entity_poly.pdbx_seq_one_letter_code
_entity_poly.pdbx_strand_id
1 'polypeptide(L)'
;MSETAKSRAAALPHLRRAGLAKGDPIPLPLTMAAIFHAPGDATGFDQYGRFSNPTWDAVEHMLAHLEDAPCVAFPSGMAAISAVFFGLLKAGDRILLPSDGYH
;
A
#
# COMPACT_ATOMS: atom_id res chain seq x y z
N MET A 1 -11.79 -10.95 21.68
CA MET A 1 -10.92 -9.90 22.25
C MET A 1 -10.92 -8.76 21.26
N SER A 2 -11.18 -7.51 21.68
CA SER A 2 -11.10 -6.38 20.74
C SER A 2 -9.69 -6.30 20.18
N GLU A 3 -9.56 -6.23 18.86
CA GLU A 3 -8.28 -6.01 18.22
C GLU A 3 -7.74 -4.63 18.63
N THR A 4 -6.45 -4.55 18.92
CA THR A 4 -5.78 -3.32 19.37
C THR A 4 -4.57 -3.06 18.49
N ALA A 5 -4.12 -1.79 18.41
CA ALA A 5 -2.91 -1.43 17.67
C ALA A 5 -1.69 -2.28 18.07
N LYS A 6 -1.53 -2.57 19.38
CA LYS A 6 -0.45 -3.44 19.88
C LYS A 6 -0.58 -4.88 19.37
N SER A 7 -1.81 -5.41 19.34
CA SER A 7 -2.09 -6.75 18.80
C SER A 7 -1.76 -6.83 17.31
N ARG A 8 -2.11 -5.79 16.53
CA ARG A 8 -1.81 -5.73 15.09
C ARG A 8 -0.32 -5.65 14.81
N ALA A 9 0.39 -4.78 15.53
CA ALA A 9 1.85 -4.68 15.45
C ALA A 9 2.55 -6.01 15.81
N ALA A 10 2.08 -6.71 16.84
CA ALA A 10 2.62 -8.01 17.23
C ALA A 10 2.38 -9.10 16.17
N ALA A 11 1.26 -9.04 15.44
CA ALA A 11 0.94 -9.99 14.38
C ALA A 11 1.67 -9.72 13.05
N LEU A 12 2.13 -8.49 12.81
CA LEU A 12 2.74 -8.05 11.55
C LEU A 12 3.86 -8.98 11.02
N PRO A 13 4.85 -9.44 11.82
CA PRO A 13 5.90 -10.32 11.33
C PRO A 13 5.39 -11.69 10.83
N HIS A 14 4.17 -12.05 11.20
CA HIS A 14 3.52 -13.30 10.84
C HIS A 14 2.35 -13.11 9.87
N LEU A 15 2.05 -11.88 9.45
CA LEU A 15 0.87 -11.56 8.64
C LEU A 15 0.83 -12.38 7.35
N ARG A 16 1.98 -12.48 6.66
CA ARG A 16 2.11 -13.24 5.41
C ARG A 16 1.97 -14.76 5.59
N ARG A 17 2.14 -15.29 6.81
CA ARG A 17 2.14 -16.74 7.07
C ARG A 17 0.84 -17.41 6.63
N ALA A 18 -0.30 -16.71 6.76
CA ALA A 18 -1.61 -17.24 6.41
C ALA A 18 -1.76 -17.59 4.92
N GLY A 19 -0.97 -16.97 4.04
CA GLY A 19 -1.04 -17.17 2.59
C GLY A 19 0.04 -18.07 1.99
N LEU A 20 0.96 -18.63 2.79
CA LEU A 20 2.07 -19.43 2.26
C LEU A 20 1.63 -20.87 1.95
N ALA A 21 1.96 -21.32 0.73
CA ALA A 21 1.87 -22.71 0.32
C ALA A 21 3.19 -23.47 0.52
N LYS A 22 3.15 -24.80 0.48
CA LYS A 22 4.35 -25.64 0.55
C LYS A 22 5.25 -25.36 -0.67
N GLY A 23 6.47 -24.90 -0.42
CA GLY A 23 7.45 -24.56 -1.46
C GLY A 23 7.62 -23.05 -1.65
N ASP A 24 6.75 -22.23 -1.05
CA ASP A 24 6.90 -20.77 -1.12
C ASP A 24 8.12 -20.28 -0.33
N PRO A 25 8.78 -19.21 -0.80
CA PRO A 25 9.84 -18.57 -0.05
C PRO A 25 9.28 -17.84 1.17
N ILE A 26 9.93 -18.04 2.32
CA ILE A 26 9.57 -17.33 3.57
C ILE A 26 9.73 -15.81 3.42
N PRO A 27 10.83 -15.27 2.88
CA PRO A 27 10.90 -13.85 2.51
C PRO A 27 10.01 -13.55 1.31
N LEU A 28 9.43 -12.34 1.26
CA LEU A 28 8.65 -11.89 0.10
C LEU A 28 9.61 -11.71 -1.09
N PRO A 29 9.37 -12.38 -2.23
CA PRO A 29 10.15 -12.12 -3.45
C PRO A 29 9.93 -10.69 -3.95
N LEU A 30 11.00 -10.05 -4.42
CA LEU A 30 10.93 -8.74 -5.04
C LEU A 30 10.53 -8.87 -6.52
N THR A 31 9.42 -8.26 -6.90
CA THR A 31 8.97 -8.20 -8.30
C THR A 31 9.46 -6.91 -8.95
N MET A 32 10.65 -6.98 -9.55
CA MET A 32 11.30 -5.84 -10.23
C MET A 32 10.81 -5.63 -11.68
N ALA A 33 9.54 -5.95 -11.95
CA ALA A 33 8.93 -5.79 -13.27
C ALA A 33 8.13 -4.48 -13.32
N ALA A 34 8.40 -3.67 -14.35
CA ALA A 34 7.57 -2.51 -14.65
C ALA A 34 6.34 -2.89 -15.48
N ILE A 35 6.44 -3.87 -16.36
CA ILE A 35 5.38 -4.30 -17.29
C ILE A 35 5.17 -5.80 -17.11
N PHE A 36 3.91 -6.23 -17.11
CA PHE A 36 3.51 -7.62 -17.00
C PHE A 36 2.91 -8.11 -18.32
N HIS A 37 3.08 -9.40 -18.61
CA HIS A 37 2.50 -10.01 -19.80
C HIS A 37 1.01 -10.24 -19.59
N ALA A 38 0.17 -9.44 -20.26
CA ALA A 38 -1.28 -9.43 -20.06
C ALA A 38 -2.04 -9.33 -21.41
N PRO A 39 -2.03 -10.38 -22.24
CA PRO A 39 -2.75 -10.40 -23.51
C PRO A 39 -4.27 -10.51 -23.30
N GLY A 40 -5.06 -9.82 -24.14
CA GLY A 40 -6.53 -9.85 -24.06
C GLY A 40 -7.10 -8.91 -22.99
N ASP A 41 -8.22 -9.29 -22.38
CA ASP A 41 -8.78 -8.57 -21.21
C ASP A 41 -7.98 -8.96 -19.96
N ALA A 42 -7.32 -7.97 -19.38
CA ALA A 42 -6.43 -8.12 -18.24
C ALA A 42 -7.05 -7.59 -16.93
N THR A 43 -8.37 -7.40 -16.90
CA THR A 43 -9.09 -6.97 -15.70
C THR A 43 -8.81 -7.92 -14.52
N GLY A 44 -8.34 -7.37 -13.39
CA GLY A 44 -8.02 -8.15 -12.19
C GLY A 44 -6.63 -8.76 -12.15
N PHE A 45 -5.78 -8.50 -13.16
CA PHE A 45 -4.38 -8.95 -13.19
C PHE A 45 -3.42 -7.77 -13.24
N ASP A 46 -2.19 -8.01 -12.79
CA ASP A 46 -1.10 -7.05 -12.94
C ASP A 46 -0.80 -6.78 -14.42
N GLN A 47 -0.71 -5.51 -14.79
CA GLN A 47 -0.43 -5.06 -16.16
C GLN A 47 0.78 -4.13 -16.20
N TYR A 48 0.81 -3.14 -15.31
CA TYR A 48 1.85 -2.13 -15.24
C TYR A 48 2.11 -1.74 -13.79
N GLY A 49 3.38 -1.79 -13.38
CA GLY A 49 3.87 -1.58 -12.02
C GLY A 49 3.56 -0.21 -11.42
N ARG A 50 3.09 0.75 -12.23
CA ARG A 50 2.57 2.03 -11.77
C ARG A 50 1.22 1.91 -11.08
N PHE A 51 0.40 0.93 -11.48
CA PHE A 51 -0.95 0.74 -10.95
C PHE A 51 -1.00 -0.36 -9.89
N SER A 52 -0.26 -1.45 -10.11
CA SER A 52 -0.27 -2.64 -9.26
C SER A 52 1.05 -3.40 -9.43
N ASN A 53 1.60 -3.91 -8.34
CA ASN A 53 2.78 -4.79 -8.35
C ASN A 53 2.78 -5.61 -7.05
N PRO A 54 3.07 -6.92 -7.11
CA PRO A 54 3.02 -7.79 -5.92
C PRO A 54 3.86 -7.31 -4.73
N THR A 55 4.94 -6.58 -4.98
CA THR A 55 5.80 -6.00 -3.94
C THR A 55 5.13 -4.80 -3.26
N TRP A 56 4.46 -3.94 -4.03
CA TRP A 56 3.74 -2.77 -3.52
C TRP A 56 2.52 -3.21 -2.74
N ASP A 57 1.72 -4.12 -3.31
CA ASP A 57 0.51 -4.64 -2.68
C ASP A 57 0.79 -5.27 -1.32
N ALA A 58 1.93 -5.97 -1.18
CA ALA A 58 2.34 -6.54 0.09
C ALA A 58 2.68 -5.47 1.14
N VAL A 59 3.35 -4.39 0.75
CA VAL A 59 3.63 -3.26 1.65
C VAL A 59 2.33 -2.55 2.04
N GLU A 60 1.46 -2.29 1.09
CA GLU A 60 0.15 -1.69 1.31
C GLU A 60 -0.71 -2.54 2.24
N HIS A 61 -0.73 -3.86 2.06
CA HIS A 61 -1.44 -4.79 2.96
C HIS A 61 -0.88 -4.76 4.39
N MET A 62 0.44 -4.71 4.54
CA MET A 62 1.09 -4.62 5.86
C MET A 62 0.79 -3.29 6.57
N LEU A 63 0.82 -2.17 5.83
CA LEU A 63 0.44 -0.86 6.37
C LEU A 63 -1.04 -0.81 6.71
N ALA A 64 -1.90 -1.35 5.84
CA ALA A 64 -3.34 -1.40 6.06
C ALA A 64 -3.70 -2.19 7.32
N HIS A 65 -3.01 -3.30 7.56
CA HIS A 65 -3.12 -4.07 8.80
C HIS A 65 -2.71 -3.24 10.03
N LEU A 66 -1.66 -2.43 9.96
CA LEU A 66 -1.26 -1.59 11.09
C LEU A 66 -2.26 -0.47 11.37
N GLU A 67 -2.64 0.26 10.32
CA GLU A 67 -3.49 1.45 10.39
C GLU A 67 -4.98 1.13 10.54
N ASP A 68 -5.40 -0.12 10.30
CA ASP A 68 -6.81 -0.52 10.29
C ASP A 68 -7.63 0.22 9.22
N ALA A 69 -6.99 0.48 8.08
CA ALA A 69 -7.52 1.28 7.00
C ALA A 69 -6.91 0.89 5.65
N PRO A 70 -7.60 1.10 4.52
CA PRO A 70 -6.99 0.95 3.21
C PRO A 70 -5.75 1.84 3.06
N CYS A 71 -4.71 1.31 2.42
CA CYS A 71 -3.44 2.01 2.22
C CYS A 71 -3.01 1.94 0.75
N VAL A 72 -2.32 2.97 0.30
CA VAL A 72 -1.70 3.06 -1.03
C VAL A 72 -0.31 3.66 -0.89
N ALA A 73 0.69 3.06 -1.55
CA ALA A 73 2.08 3.46 -1.48
C ALA A 73 2.43 4.51 -2.55
N PHE A 74 3.29 5.46 -2.16
CA PHE A 74 3.81 6.49 -3.06
C PHE A 74 5.35 6.53 -2.98
N PRO A 75 6.04 7.00 -4.03
CA PRO A 75 7.50 7.05 -4.05
C PRO A 75 8.12 8.03 -3.03
N SER A 76 7.32 8.90 -2.42
CA SER A 76 7.75 9.77 -1.33
C SER A 76 6.56 10.23 -0.46
N GLY A 77 6.85 10.73 0.75
CA GLY A 77 5.84 11.36 1.61
C GLY A 77 5.17 12.56 0.96
N MET A 78 5.93 13.41 0.24
CA MET A 78 5.35 14.55 -0.49
C MET A 78 4.47 14.12 -1.66
N ALA A 79 4.75 12.98 -2.30
CA ALA A 79 3.87 12.42 -3.33
C ALA A 79 2.55 11.92 -2.70
N ALA A 80 2.59 11.31 -1.52
CA ALA A 80 1.39 10.91 -0.78
C ALA A 80 0.53 12.13 -0.40
N ILE A 81 1.14 13.18 0.15
CA ILE A 81 0.43 14.44 0.49
C ILE A 81 -0.17 15.07 -0.77
N SER A 82 0.60 15.13 -1.87
CA SER A 82 0.13 15.68 -3.14
C SER A 82 -1.05 14.91 -3.72
N ALA A 83 -1.04 13.57 -3.62
CA ALA A 83 -2.14 12.73 -4.08
C ALA A 83 -3.44 12.99 -3.29
N VAL A 84 -3.34 13.22 -1.98
CA VAL A 84 -4.49 13.62 -1.14
C VAL A 84 -5.05 14.96 -1.63
N PHE A 85 -4.20 15.96 -1.85
CA PHE A 85 -4.66 17.27 -2.33
C PHE A 85 -5.28 17.22 -3.71
N PHE A 86 -4.63 16.55 -4.68
CA PHE A 86 -5.18 16.43 -6.03
C PHE A 86 -6.42 15.53 -6.12
N GLY A 87 -6.54 14.55 -5.22
CA GLY A 87 -7.69 13.65 -5.18
C GLY A 87 -8.92 14.24 -4.51
N LEU A 88 -8.75 15.17 -3.55
CA LEU A 88 -9.84 15.66 -2.70
C LEU A 88 -10.18 17.14 -2.87
N LEU A 89 -9.25 17.97 -3.33
CA LEU A 89 -9.42 19.43 -3.37
C LEU A 89 -9.59 19.98 -4.78
N LYS A 90 -10.22 21.15 -4.87
CA LYS A 90 -10.28 21.98 -6.07
C LYS A 90 -10.00 23.44 -5.74
N ALA A 91 -9.82 24.25 -6.78
CA ALA A 91 -9.60 25.69 -6.63
C ALA A 91 -10.76 26.35 -5.87
N GLY A 92 -10.42 27.15 -4.85
CA GLY A 92 -11.38 27.81 -3.97
C GLY A 92 -11.63 27.09 -2.64
N ASP A 93 -11.21 25.82 -2.52
CA ASP A 93 -11.28 25.10 -1.24
C ASP A 93 -10.27 25.66 -0.24
N ARG A 94 -10.55 25.46 1.05
CA ARG A 94 -9.69 25.89 2.17
C ARG A 94 -9.37 24.69 3.04
N ILE A 95 -8.10 24.55 3.41
CA ILE A 95 -7.60 23.49 4.29
C ILE A 95 -7.09 24.08 5.60
N LEU A 96 -7.28 23.36 6.70
CA LEU A 96 -6.66 23.67 7.99
C LEU A 96 -5.34 22.90 8.09
N LEU A 97 -4.25 23.62 8.33
CA LEU A 97 -2.92 23.03 8.47
C LEU A 97 -2.33 23.35 9.85
N PRO A 98 -1.55 22.42 10.44
CA PRO A 98 -0.77 22.70 11.63
C PRO A 98 0.31 23.75 11.33
N SER A 99 0.57 24.65 12.27
CA SER A 99 1.57 25.72 12.13
C SER A 99 3.02 25.23 12.18
N ASP A 100 3.23 24.00 12.65
CA ASP A 100 4.52 23.32 12.88
C ASP A 100 4.69 22.08 11.99
N GLY A 101 3.94 22.02 10.88
CA GLY A 101 4.05 20.94 9.90
C GLY A 101 5.43 20.90 9.21
N TYR A 102 5.75 19.73 8.66
CA TYR A 102 6.92 19.55 7.80
C TYR A 102 6.87 20.47 6.57
N HIS A 103 8.02 21.09 6.23
CA HIS A 103 8.18 22.04 5.12
C HIS A 103 8.59 21.36 3.81
#